data_AF-A0A5S9QU78-F1
#
_entry.id   AF-A0A5S9QU78-F1
#
_cell.length_a   1.000
_cell.length_b   1.000
_cell.length_c   1.000
_cell.angle_alpha   90.00
_cell.angle_beta   90.00
_cell.angle_gamma   90.00
#
_symmetry.space_group_name_H-M   'P 1'
#
loop_
_entity.id
_entity.type
_entity.pdbx_description
1 polymer ?
#
loop_
_entity_poly.entity_id
_entity_poly.type
_entity_poly.pdbx_seq_one_letter_code
_entity_poly.pdbx_strand_id
1 'polypeptide(L)'
;MTLTGDAGERNDEEHQQVRAAMNRLRDNKAEQSNGARTVVALADESGVPRQRLYEQHSDLLNEFKATVGCGPVTPNAEALQRQLAQARAHNQELAAENTHLRSKIRTLSAVITELTHETSGANVVVSMPRRHPGR
;
A
#
# COMPACT_ATOMS: atom_id res chain seq x y z
N MET A 1 37.34 36.48 -29.97
CA MET A 1 37.09 35.15 -30.55
C MET A 1 37.08 34.14 -29.41
N THR A 2 36.00 34.06 -28.62
CA THR A 2 35.80 33.10 -27.53
C THR A 2 34.35 33.18 -27.05
N LEU A 3 33.40 32.59 -27.78
CA LEU A 3 31.99 32.51 -27.33
C LEU A 3 31.35 31.13 -27.53
N THR A 4 32.11 30.10 -27.88
CA THR A 4 31.56 28.76 -28.17
C THR A 4 31.85 27.71 -27.10
N GLY A 5 32.72 28.00 -26.11
CA GLY A 5 33.05 27.05 -25.02
C GLY A 5 31.98 26.95 -23.93
N ASP A 6 31.37 28.08 -23.57
CA ASP A 6 30.40 28.20 -22.46
C ASP A 6 29.07 27.45 -22.71
N ALA A 7 28.70 27.22 -23.97
CA ALA A 7 27.47 26.49 -24.30
C ALA A 7 27.62 24.96 -24.18
N GLY A 8 28.83 24.42 -24.40
CA GLY A 8 29.12 23.00 -24.26
C GLY A 8 29.21 22.59 -22.79
N GLU A 9 29.96 23.36 -22.00
CA GLU A 9 30.16 23.12 -20.56
C GLU A 9 28.83 23.14 -19.79
N ARG A 10 27.94 24.08 -20.10
CA ARG A 10 26.59 24.13 -19.49
C ARG A 10 25.72 22.92 -19.83
N ASN A 11 25.83 22.39 -21.04
CA ASN A 11 25.06 21.22 -21.46
C ASN A 11 25.55 19.96 -20.75
N ASP A 12 26.87 19.83 -20.57
CA ASP A 12 27.48 18.71 -19.84
C ASP A 12 27.14 18.78 -18.34
N GLU A 13 27.12 19.98 -17.75
CA GLU A 13 26.68 20.20 -16.38
C GLU A 13 25.19 19.85 -16.19
N GLU A 14 24.31 20.31 -17.09
CA GLU A 14 22.89 19.96 -17.08
C GLU A 14 22.70 18.44 -17.21
N HIS A 15 23.43 17.80 -18.13
CA HIS A 15 23.38 16.35 -18.31
C HIS A 15 23.80 15.60 -17.03
N GLN A 16 24.83 16.09 -16.33
CA GLN A 16 25.27 15.52 -15.06
C GLN A 16 24.22 15.74 -13.95
N GLN A 17 23.56 16.90 -13.90
CA GLN A 17 22.49 17.20 -12.95
C GLN A 17 21.28 16.29 -13.16
N VAL A 18 20.85 16.09 -14.40
CA VAL A 18 19.75 15.18 -14.75
C VAL A 18 20.08 13.75 -14.36
N ARG A 19 21.29 13.27 -14.63
CA ARG A 19 21.74 11.93 -14.23
C ARG A 19 21.80 11.76 -12.71
N ALA A 20 22.23 12.79 -11.97
CA ALA A 20 22.23 12.76 -10.51
C ALA A 20 20.80 12.72 -9.94
N ALA A 21 19.89 13.56 -10.47
CA ALA A 21 18.47 13.56 -10.10
C ALA A 21 17.80 12.21 -10.40
N MET A 22 18.12 11.61 -11.55
CA MET A 22 17.66 10.28 -11.93
C MET A 22 18.04 9.21 -10.89
N ASN A 23 19.29 9.21 -10.46
CA ASN A 23 19.79 8.30 -9.44
C ASN A 23 19.11 8.55 -8.08
N ARG A 24 18.93 9.81 -7.67
CA ARG A 24 18.21 10.17 -6.43
C ARG A 24 16.76 9.66 -6.43
N LEU A 25 16.04 9.84 -7.54
CA LEU A 25 14.67 9.36 -7.70
C LEU A 25 14.59 7.82 -7.70
N ARG A 26 15.59 7.14 -8.28
CA ARG A 26 15.69 5.68 -8.23
C ARG A 26 15.89 5.18 -6.80
N ASP A 27 16.76 5.83 -6.05
CA ASP A 27 17.13 5.44 -4.69
C ASP A 27 16.12 5.92 -3.63
N ASN A 28 15.02 6.56 -4.05
CA ASN A 28 14.01 7.20 -3.21
C ASN A 28 14.60 8.28 -2.27
N LYS A 29 15.66 8.95 -2.69
CA LYS A 29 16.32 10.07 -1.99
C LYS A 29 16.05 11.40 -2.69
N ALA A 30 14.79 11.62 -3.09
CA ALA A 30 14.38 12.89 -3.68
C ALA A 30 14.52 14.02 -2.67
N GLU A 31 15.15 15.11 -3.08
CA GLU A 31 15.38 16.29 -2.22
C GLU A 31 14.45 17.45 -2.57
N GLN A 32 14.08 17.58 -3.85
CA GLN A 32 13.31 18.73 -4.37
C GLN A 32 11.94 18.32 -4.92
N SER A 33 11.77 17.06 -5.28
CA SER A 33 10.52 16.53 -5.82
C SER A 33 9.76 15.66 -4.81
N ASN A 34 8.50 15.34 -5.14
CA ASN A 34 7.64 14.46 -4.34
C ASN A 34 8.09 12.98 -4.32
N GLY A 35 9.28 12.66 -4.86
CA GLY A 35 9.79 11.29 -4.97
C GLY A 35 9.03 10.39 -5.96
N ALA A 36 8.07 10.94 -6.72
CA ALA A 36 7.39 10.19 -7.76
C ALA A 36 8.38 9.86 -8.88
N ARG A 37 8.29 8.66 -9.43
CA ARG A 37 9.16 8.26 -10.53
C ARG A 37 8.53 8.63 -11.87
N THR A 38 8.32 9.93 -12.08
CA THR A 38 7.70 10.48 -13.29
C THR A 38 8.61 11.52 -13.93
N VAL A 39 8.43 11.79 -15.22
CA VAL A 39 9.21 12.83 -15.94
C VAL A 39 9.01 14.22 -15.31
N VAL A 40 7.85 14.46 -14.70
CA VAL A 40 7.56 15.70 -13.97
C VAL A 40 8.48 15.84 -12.76
N ALA A 41 8.51 14.81 -11.92
CA ALA A 41 9.37 14.81 -10.75
C ALA A 41 10.87 14.84 -11.12
N LEU A 42 11.27 14.24 -12.26
CA LEU A 42 12.64 14.37 -12.75
C LEU A 42 13.00 15.82 -13.13
N ALA A 43 12.08 16.53 -13.79
CA ALA A 43 12.27 17.94 -14.11
C ALA A 43 12.37 18.80 -12.83
N ASP A 44 11.48 18.55 -11.87
CA ASP A 44 11.47 19.27 -10.59
C ASP A 44 12.74 18.94 -9.76
N GLU A 45 13.23 17.70 -9.80
CA GLU A 45 14.40 17.23 -9.06
C GLU A 45 15.74 17.65 -9.69
N SER A 46 15.79 17.79 -11.02
CA SER A 46 16.98 18.22 -11.75
C SER A 46 17.05 19.73 -11.96
N GLY A 47 15.93 20.45 -11.80
CA GLY A 47 15.81 21.87 -12.15
C GLY A 47 15.79 22.13 -13.65
N VAL A 48 15.81 21.08 -14.49
CA VAL A 48 15.83 21.19 -15.95
C VAL A 48 14.40 21.11 -16.49
N PRO A 49 13.95 22.06 -17.33
CA PRO A 49 12.60 22.04 -17.86
C PRO A 49 12.37 20.84 -18.77
N ARG A 50 11.14 20.31 -18.76
CA ARG A 50 10.77 19.11 -19.55
C ARG A 50 11.13 19.22 -21.03
N GLN A 51 11.02 20.41 -21.62
CA GLN A 51 11.34 20.62 -23.02
C GLN A 51 12.82 20.32 -23.32
N ARG A 52 13.75 20.80 -22.47
CA ARG A 52 15.18 20.52 -22.58
C ARG A 52 15.49 19.04 -22.35
N LEU A 53 14.78 18.40 -21.41
CA LEU A 53 14.90 16.96 -21.19
C LEU A 53 14.52 16.15 -22.45
N TYR A 54 13.48 16.54 -23.19
CA TYR A 54 13.09 15.86 -24.42
C TYR A 54 13.99 16.18 -25.62
N GLU A 55 14.50 17.40 -25.71
CA GLU A 55 15.28 17.85 -26.87
C GLU A 55 16.77 17.48 -26.76
N GLN A 56 17.36 17.56 -25.57
CA GLN A 56 18.81 17.40 -25.36
C GLN A 56 19.20 16.17 -24.55
N HIS A 57 18.31 15.65 -23.71
CA HIS A 57 18.59 14.54 -22.79
C HIS A 57 17.61 13.37 -22.97
N SER A 58 17.19 13.15 -24.22
CA SER A 58 16.23 12.10 -24.58
C SER A 58 16.74 10.68 -24.27
N ASP A 59 18.05 10.49 -24.31
CA ASP A 59 18.77 9.27 -23.94
C ASP A 59 18.64 8.98 -22.43
N LEU A 60 18.95 9.94 -21.57
CA LEU A 60 18.76 9.84 -20.11
C LEU A 60 17.29 9.64 -19.75
N LEU A 61 16.39 10.29 -20.49
CA LEU A 61 14.94 10.15 -20.27
C LEU A 61 14.45 8.75 -20.68
N ASN A 62 15.00 8.16 -21.73
CA ASN A 62 14.75 6.77 -22.10
C ASN A 62 15.33 5.80 -21.08
N GLU A 63 16.54 6.04 -20.58
CA GLU A 63 17.16 5.25 -19.50
C GLU A 63 16.32 5.32 -18.22
N PHE A 64 15.86 6.50 -17.84
CA PHE A 64 14.97 6.71 -16.70
C PHE A 64 13.66 5.95 -16.87
N LYS A 65 13.01 6.06 -18.03
CA LYS A 65 11.78 5.31 -18.33
C LYS A 65 12.00 3.79 -18.26
N ALA A 66 13.12 3.30 -18.78
CA ALA A 66 13.47 1.88 -18.72
C ALA A 66 13.74 1.41 -17.28
N THR A 67 14.47 2.20 -16.50
CA THR A 67 14.92 1.85 -15.13
C THR A 67 13.80 1.97 -14.10
N VAL A 68 12.93 2.95 -14.27
CA VAL A 68 11.78 3.21 -13.38
C VAL A 68 10.62 2.23 -13.64
N GLY A 69 10.64 1.51 -14.76
CA GLY A 69 9.49 0.72 -15.19
C GLY A 69 8.37 1.57 -15.80
N CYS A 70 8.63 2.83 -16.13
CA CYS A 70 7.78 3.63 -17.00
C CYS A 70 8.03 3.25 -18.48
N GLY A 71 7.84 1.97 -18.80
CA GLY A 71 7.54 1.59 -20.17
C GLY A 71 6.36 2.41 -20.71
N PRO A 72 6.21 2.54 -22.04
CA PRO A 72 5.16 3.37 -22.65
C PRO A 72 3.83 3.05 -21.97
N VAL A 73 3.15 4.09 -21.47
CA VAL A 73 1.87 4.03 -20.71
C VAL A 73 1.16 2.72 -20.99
N THR A 74 1.41 1.73 -20.14
CA THR A 74 0.95 0.37 -20.45
C THR A 74 -0.58 0.38 -20.35
N PRO A 75 -1.30 -0.34 -21.22
CA PRO A 75 -2.74 -0.62 -21.08
C PRO A 75 -3.12 -1.38 -19.77
N ASN A 76 -2.16 -1.50 -18.85
CA ASN A 76 -2.22 -2.22 -17.60
C ASN A 76 -2.73 -1.37 -16.43
N ALA A 77 -2.86 -0.04 -16.57
CA ALA A 77 -3.39 0.81 -15.50
C ALA A 77 -4.86 0.48 -15.18
N GLU A 78 -5.68 0.26 -16.21
CA GLU A 78 -7.06 -0.18 -16.03
C GLU A 78 -7.16 -1.60 -15.47
N ALA A 79 -6.28 -2.51 -15.91
CA ALA A 79 -6.22 -3.86 -15.39
C ALA A 79 -5.82 -3.87 -13.91
N LEU A 80 -4.85 -3.04 -13.53
CA LEU A 80 -4.42 -2.86 -12.15
C LEU A 80 -5.53 -2.23 -11.30
N GLN A 81 -6.24 -1.23 -11.83
CA GLN A 81 -7.38 -0.61 -11.14
C GLN A 81 -8.54 -1.59 -10.96
N ARG A 82 -8.79 -2.47 -11.96
CA ARG A 82 -9.74 -3.58 -11.85
C ARG A 82 -9.31 -4.59 -10.79
N GLN A 83 -8.04 -4.99 -10.75
CA GLN A 83 -7.53 -5.87 -9.69
C GLN A 83 -7.64 -5.22 -8.31
N LEU A 84 -7.36 -3.93 -8.20
CA LEU A 84 -7.52 -3.18 -6.94
C LEU A 84 -8.97 -3.12 -6.48
N ALA A 85 -9.90 -2.88 -7.41
CA ALA A 85 -11.34 -2.91 -7.13
C ALA A 85 -11.80 -4.30 -6.69
N GLN A 86 -11.33 -5.36 -7.37
CA GLN A 86 -11.66 -6.75 -7.04
C GLN A 86 -11.10 -7.15 -5.66
N ALA A 87 -9.86 -6.78 -5.36
CA ALA A 87 -9.24 -7.03 -4.06
C ALA A 87 -9.94 -6.27 -2.93
N ARG A 88 -10.44 -5.06 -3.19
CA ARG A 88 -11.24 -4.29 -2.21
C ARG A 88 -12.60 -4.93 -1.97
N ALA A 89 -13.29 -5.36 -3.02
CA ALA A 89 -14.56 -6.06 -2.89
C ALA A 89 -14.41 -7.36 -2.09
N HIS A 90 -13.37 -8.15 -2.38
CA HIS A 90 -13.10 -9.38 -1.64
C HIS A 90 -12.76 -9.12 -0.17
N ASN A 91 -11.98 -8.07 0.14
CA ASN A 91 -11.73 -7.67 1.52
C ASN A 91 -13.00 -7.26 2.27
N GLN A 92 -13.93 -6.56 1.60
CA GLN A 92 -15.21 -6.18 2.20
C GLN A 92 -16.07 -7.41 2.50
N GLU A 93 -16.10 -8.38 1.59
CA GLU A 93 -16.80 -9.64 1.78
C GLU A 93 -16.23 -10.44 2.95
N LEU A 94 -14.90 -10.59 3.02
CA LEU A 94 -14.23 -11.25 4.15
C LEU A 94 -14.46 -10.51 5.47
N ALA A 95 -14.48 -9.17 5.47
CA ALA A 95 -14.77 -8.38 6.67
C ALA A 95 -16.22 -8.57 7.15
N ALA A 96 -17.18 -8.65 6.22
CA ALA A 96 -18.56 -8.94 6.52
C ALA A 96 -18.72 -10.35 7.10
N GLU A 97 -18.06 -11.35 6.50
CA GLU A 97 -18.07 -12.72 6.99
C GLU A 97 -17.42 -12.82 8.39
N ASN A 98 -16.30 -12.14 8.62
CA ASN A 98 -15.65 -12.11 9.93
C ASN A 98 -16.57 -11.50 11.00
N THR A 99 -17.29 -10.43 10.65
CA THR A 99 -18.28 -9.80 11.54
C THR A 99 -19.44 -10.76 11.85
N HIS A 100 -19.93 -11.46 10.84
CA HIS A 100 -20.99 -12.46 11.01
C HIS A 100 -20.54 -13.63 11.91
N LEU A 101 -19.35 -14.18 11.68
CA LEU A 101 -18.79 -15.25 12.49
C LEU A 101 -18.57 -14.80 13.94
N ARG A 102 -18.06 -13.59 14.18
CA ARG A 102 -17.93 -13.02 15.52
C ARG A 102 -19.26 -12.89 16.23
N SER A 103 -20.31 -12.48 15.51
CA SER A 103 -21.68 -12.43 16.04
C SER A 103 -22.17 -13.82 16.46
N LYS A 104 -21.99 -14.83 15.60
CA LYS A 104 -22.37 -16.22 15.91
C LYS A 104 -21.62 -16.75 17.13
N ILE A 105 -20.31 -16.52 17.22
CA ILE A 105 -19.51 -16.91 18.38
C ILE A 105 -20.08 -16.27 19.65
N ARG A 106 -20.38 -14.96 19.62
CA ARG A 106 -20.96 -14.26 20.76
C ARG A 106 -22.30 -14.85 21.21
N THR A 107 -23.20 -15.12 20.27
CA THR A 107 -24.51 -15.73 20.56
C THR A 107 -24.34 -17.12 21.15
N LEU A 108 -23.51 -17.97 20.54
CA LEU A 108 -23.25 -19.32 21.05
C LEU A 108 -22.61 -19.28 22.44
N SER A 109 -21.66 -18.38 22.70
CA SER A 109 -21.09 -18.20 24.04
C SER A 109 -22.14 -17.76 25.07
N ALA A 110 -23.08 -16.89 24.69
CA ALA A 110 -24.17 -16.48 25.58
C ALA A 110 -25.10 -17.67 25.92
N VAL A 111 -25.51 -18.45 24.91
CA VAL A 111 -26.34 -19.65 25.09
C VAL A 111 -25.63 -20.70 25.96
N ILE A 112 -24.34 -20.95 25.71
CA ILE A 112 -23.55 -21.88 26.54
C ILE A 112 -23.52 -21.41 28.00
N THR A 113 -23.36 -20.10 28.22
CA THR A 113 -23.34 -19.52 29.57
C THR A 113 -24.68 -19.72 30.26
N GLU A 114 -25.80 -19.43 29.57
CA GLU A 114 -27.16 -19.65 30.08
C GLU A 114 -27.41 -21.12 30.43
N LEU A 115 -27.13 -22.04 29.50
CA LEU A 115 -27.27 -23.48 29.73
C LEU A 115 -26.39 -23.98 30.89
N THR A 116 -25.20 -23.41 31.05
CA THR A 116 -24.30 -23.74 32.17
C THR A 116 -24.90 -23.27 33.49
N HIS A 117 -25.52 -22.09 33.53
CA HIS A 117 -26.23 -21.60 34.71
C HIS A 117 -27.46 -22.44 35.03
N GLU A 118 -28.27 -22.81 34.03
CA GLU A 118 -29.44 -23.68 34.22
C GLU A 118 -29.06 -25.06 34.76
N THR A 119 -28.01 -25.67 34.21
CA THR A 119 -27.52 -26.99 34.64
C THR A 119 -26.90 -26.92 36.05
N SER A 120 -26.21 -25.82 36.38
CA SER A 120 -25.65 -25.59 37.71
C SER A 120 -26.74 -25.32 38.76
N GLY A 121 -27.82 -24.63 38.38
CA GLY A 121 -28.99 -24.40 39.24
C GLY A 121 -29.81 -25.67 39.47
N ALA A 122 -29.93 -26.53 38.47
CA ALA A 122 -30.61 -27.83 38.59
C ALA A 122 -29.84 -28.85 39.44
N ASN A 123 -28.51 -28.69 39.59
CA ASN A 123 -27.66 -29.59 40.37
C ASN A 123 -27.52 -29.16 41.85
N VAL A 124 -28.35 -28.21 42.34
CA VAL A 124 -28.44 -27.90 43.77
C VAL A 124 -29.15 -29.07 44.48
N VAL A 125 -28.31 -30.00 44.95
CA VAL A 125 -28.52 -31.03 45.96
C VAL A 125 -29.92 -31.00 46.59
N VAL A 126 -30.83 -31.81 46.06
CA VAL A 126 -32.04 -32.23 46.78
C VAL A 126 -31.56 -32.97 48.02
N SER A 127 -31.58 -32.29 49.17
CA SER A 127 -31.31 -32.91 50.46
C SER A 127 -32.41 -33.91 50.73
N MET A 128 -32.13 -35.18 50.44
CA MET A 128 -32.98 -36.31 50.83
C MET A 128 -33.20 -36.24 52.35
N PRO A 129 -34.46 -36.21 52.84
CA PRO A 129 -34.73 -36.16 54.26
C PRO A 129 -34.26 -37.47 54.88
N ARG A 130 -33.22 -37.39 55.73
CA ARG A 130 -32.76 -38.54 56.53
C ARG A 130 -33.90 -38.98 57.43
N ARG A 131 -34.51 -40.13 57.14
CA ARG A 131 -35.39 -40.82 58.09
C ARG A 131 -34.56 -41.17 59.32
N HIS A 132 -34.84 -40.52 60.44
CA HIS A 132 -34.35 -40.95 61.75
C HIS A 132 -34.98 -42.30 62.10
N PRO A 133 -34.20 -43.35 62.42
CA PRO A 133 -34.77 -44.51 63.09
C PRO A 133 -34.97 -44.12 64.55
N GLY A 134 -36.24 -44.11 64.98
CA GLY A 134 -36.61 -43.89 66.36
C GLY A 134 -36.43 -45.15 67.20
N ARG A 135 -35.91 -44.92 68.41
CA ARG A 135 -36.04 -45.68 69.67
C ARG A 135 -35.46 -47.08 69.79
#